data_AF-A0A8H9GRU7-F1
#
_entry.id   AF-A0A8H9GRU7-F1
#
_cell.length_a   1.000
_cell.length_b   1.000
_cell.length_c   1.000
_cell.angle_alpha   90.00
_cell.angle_beta   90.00
_cell.angle_gamma   90.00
#
_symmetry.space_group_name_H-M   'P 1'
#
loop_
_entity.id
_entity.type
_entity.pdbx_description
1 polymer ?
#
loop_
_entity_poly.entity_id
_entity_poly.type
_entity_poly.pdbx_seq_one_letter_code
_entity_poly.pdbx_strand_id
1 'polypeptide(L)'
;MTLHDPPTLITTPVLLVPTAPFERVGALPQRHTVPGAELLVFQFANGYGAAVTRQLSRPEESAFEFCVLDCMQPTPQPCFSTTVAPSFVSGLSHEGTEGLLMLTERLGLHPLRVRANSSLLDEDF
;
A
#
# COMPACT_ATOMS: atom_id res chain seq x y z
N MET A 1 5.28 -33.22 23.79
CA MET A 1 5.99 -32.13 23.09
C MET A 1 5.55 -32.19 21.64
N THR A 2 4.70 -31.27 21.20
CA THR A 2 4.19 -31.20 19.82
C THR A 2 5.00 -30.15 19.07
N LEU A 3 5.78 -30.61 18.09
CA LEU A 3 6.49 -29.77 17.12
C LEU A 3 5.46 -29.01 16.27
N HIS A 4 5.33 -27.71 16.49
CA HIS A 4 4.77 -26.79 15.52
C HIS A 4 5.90 -26.42 14.55
N ASP A 5 5.98 -27.08 13.40
CA ASP A 5 6.73 -26.54 12.28
C ASP A 5 5.93 -25.37 11.68
N PRO A 6 6.49 -24.16 11.55
CA PRO A 6 5.87 -23.11 10.76
C PRO A 6 5.92 -23.50 9.27
N PRO A 7 4.95 -23.09 8.45
CA PRO A 7 4.98 -23.38 7.02
C PRO A 7 6.21 -22.72 6.40
N THR A 8 7.20 -23.52 6.04
CA THR A 8 8.33 -23.11 5.21
C THR A 8 7.79 -22.59 3.89
N LEU A 9 7.86 -21.27 3.71
CA LEU A 9 7.64 -20.62 2.42
C LEU A 9 8.66 -21.18 1.43
N ILE A 10 8.18 -22.01 0.51
CA ILE A 10 8.98 -22.52 -0.60
C ILE A 10 9.30 -21.33 -1.51
N THR A 11 10.50 -20.78 -1.37
CA THR A 11 11.06 -19.76 -2.26
C THR A 11 11.54 -20.43 -3.54
N THR A 12 10.64 -20.71 -4.47
CA THR A 12 11.05 -20.92 -5.86
C THR A 12 11.27 -19.54 -6.48
N PRO A 13 12.47 -19.18 -6.95
CA PRO A 13 12.69 -17.91 -7.62
C PRO A 13 12.12 -18.02 -9.03
N VAL A 14 10.82 -17.76 -9.17
CA VAL A 14 10.30 -17.29 -10.44
C VAL A 14 11.04 -15.97 -10.69
N LEU A 15 11.70 -15.85 -11.85
CA LEU A 15 12.24 -14.59 -12.35
C LEU A 15 11.08 -13.61 -12.51
N LEU A 16 10.72 -12.95 -11.42
CA LEU A 16 9.71 -11.91 -11.37
C LEU A 16 10.34 -10.71 -12.05
N VAL A 17 9.90 -10.43 -13.27
CA VAL A 17 10.09 -9.09 -13.84
C VAL A 17 9.32 -8.14 -12.92
N PRO A 18 10.00 -7.25 -12.19
CA PRO A 18 9.33 -6.33 -11.29
C PRO A 18 8.30 -5.52 -12.07
N THR A 19 7.13 -5.28 -11.50
CA THR A 19 6.15 -4.38 -12.10
C THR A 19 6.82 -3.03 -12.39
N ALA A 20 6.50 -2.45 -13.56
CA ALA A 20 6.99 -1.15 -13.95
C ALA A 20 6.73 -0.12 -12.84
N PRO A 21 7.70 0.73 -12.49
CA PRO A 21 7.56 1.70 -11.42
C PRO A 21 6.41 2.67 -11.70
N PHE A 22 5.76 3.16 -10.63
CA PHE A 22 4.83 4.28 -10.69
C PHE A 22 5.63 5.58 -10.59
N GLU A 23 6.13 6.06 -11.73
CA GLU A 23 7.11 7.15 -11.80
C GLU A 23 6.60 8.48 -11.24
N ARG A 24 5.29 8.71 -11.25
CA ARG A 24 4.67 9.95 -10.75
C ARG A 24 4.39 9.94 -9.24
N VAL A 25 4.71 8.84 -8.55
CA VAL A 25 4.50 8.67 -7.11
C VAL A 25 5.81 8.90 -6.38
N GLY A 26 5.84 9.83 -5.42
CA GLY A 26 7.08 10.21 -4.74
C GLY A 26 7.62 9.13 -3.79
N ALA A 27 6.75 8.29 -3.24
CA ALA A 27 7.11 7.21 -2.32
C ALA A 27 7.57 5.94 -3.05
N LEU A 28 8.68 5.36 -2.60
CA LEU A 28 9.11 4.03 -3.03
C LEU A 28 8.31 2.94 -2.29
N PRO A 29 7.79 1.92 -2.99
CA PRO A 29 7.04 0.86 -2.34
C PRO A 29 7.95 -0.16 -1.67
N GLN A 30 7.49 -0.69 -0.54
CA GLN A 30 7.93 -1.99 -0.07
C GLN A 30 7.31 -3.07 -0.95
N ARG A 31 8.14 -3.98 -1.47
CA ARG A 31 7.72 -5.05 -2.38
C ARG A 31 7.63 -6.38 -1.65
N HIS A 32 6.56 -7.11 -1.94
CA HIS A 32 6.31 -8.43 -1.42
C HIS A 32 5.85 -9.34 -2.54
N THR A 33 6.40 -10.56 -2.57
CA THR A 33 5.90 -11.61 -3.46
C THR A 33 4.83 -12.39 -2.74
N VAL A 34 3.65 -12.51 -3.34
CA VAL A 34 2.57 -13.38 -2.89
C VAL A 34 2.22 -14.38 -3.99
N PRO A 35 1.59 -15.52 -3.67
CA PRO A 35 1.23 -16.50 -4.69
C PRO A 35 0.40 -15.88 -5.83
N GLY A 36 0.95 -15.87 -7.05
CA GLY A 36 0.26 -15.38 -8.25
C GLY A 36 0.21 -13.85 -8.43
N ALA A 37 0.81 -13.07 -7.52
CA ALA A 37 0.80 -11.62 -7.60
C ALA A 37 2.03 -10.95 -6.97
N GLU A 38 2.27 -9.70 -7.35
CA GLU A 38 3.19 -8.82 -6.64
C GLU A 38 2.38 -7.84 -5.78
N LEU A 39 2.73 -7.70 -4.50
CA LEU A 39 2.16 -6.71 -3.59
C LEU A 39 3.16 -5.58 -3.38
N LEU A 40 2.70 -4.36 -3.61
CA LEU A 40 3.42 -3.11 -3.43
C LEU A 40 2.73 -2.32 -2.31
N VAL A 41 3.47 -1.98 -1.27
CA VAL A 41 2.95 -1.18 -0.15
C VAL A 41 3.66 0.17 -0.14
N PHE A 42 2.88 1.23 -0.35
CA PHE A 42 3.32 2.61 -0.32
C PHE A 42 2.94 3.22 1.03
N GLN A 43 3.86 3.95 1.64
CA GLN A 43 3.60 4.75 2.85
C GLN A 43 3.94 6.20 2.56
N PHE A 44 3.01 7.11 2.82
CA PHE A 44 3.15 8.52 2.51
C PHE A 44 3.38 9.33 3.79
N ALA A 45 4.04 10.48 3.63
CA ALA A 45 4.32 11.41 4.72
C ALA A 45 3.07 12.05 5.33
N ASN A 46 1.88 11.87 4.73
CA ASN A 46 0.63 12.36 5.30
C ASN A 46 0.03 11.41 6.37
N GLY A 47 0.61 10.22 6.58
CA GLY A 47 0.11 9.21 7.53
C GLY A 47 -0.86 8.20 6.92
N TYR A 48 -1.18 8.34 5.64
CA TYR A 48 -1.85 7.31 4.84
C TYR A 48 -0.84 6.53 4.00
N GLY A 49 -1.30 5.43 3.43
CA GLY A 49 -0.55 4.63 2.47
C GLY A 49 -1.49 4.01 1.45
N ALA A 50 -0.94 3.13 0.62
CA ALA A 50 -1.73 2.33 -0.30
C ALA A 50 -1.12 0.93 -0.46
N ALA A 51 -1.99 -0.08 -0.55
CA ALA A 51 -1.63 -1.41 -1.02
C ALA A 51 -2.05 -1.55 -2.48
N VAL A 52 -1.14 -2.00 -3.31
CA VAL A 52 -1.37 -2.30 -4.72
C VAL A 52 -0.96 -3.74 -4.99
N THR A 53 -1.88 -4.54 -5.47
CA THR A 53 -1.60 -5.91 -5.90
C THR A 53 -1.64 -5.97 -7.42
N ARG A 54 -0.60 -6.51 -8.06
CA ARG A 54 -0.55 -6.78 -9.51
C ARG A 54 -0.69 -8.28 -9.74
N GLN A 55 -1.83 -8.70 -10.26
CA GLN A 55 -2.08 -10.10 -10.62
C GLN A 55 -1.29 -10.49 -11.87
N LEU A 56 -0.45 -11.52 -11.77
CA LEU A 56 0.42 -11.94 -12.88
C LEU A 56 -0.34 -12.66 -14.00
N SER A 57 -1.52 -13.21 -13.70
CA SER A 57 -2.38 -13.93 -14.64
C SER A 57 -3.29 -13.03 -15.48
N ARG A 58 -3.31 -11.72 -15.23
CA ARG A 58 -4.19 -10.75 -15.89
C ARG A 58 -3.44 -9.81 -16.82
N PRO A 59 -4.11 -9.30 -17.88
CA PRO A 59 -3.55 -8.28 -18.75
C PRO A 59 -3.41 -6.95 -18.00
N GLU A 60 -2.39 -6.17 -18.35
CA GLU A 60 -1.96 -4.97 -17.61
C GLU A 60 -3.06 -3.91 -17.45
N GLU A 61 -3.98 -3.83 -18.42
CA GLU A 61 -5.11 -2.92 -18.41
C GLU A 61 -6.13 -3.20 -17.28
N SER A 62 -6.04 -4.36 -16.64
CA SER A 62 -6.96 -4.79 -15.55
C SER A 62 -6.30 -5.66 -14.48
N ALA A 63 -4.96 -5.65 -14.41
CA ALA A 63 -4.20 -6.53 -13.53
C ALA A 63 -4.13 -6.04 -12.08
N PHE A 64 -4.53 -4.78 -11.82
CA PHE A 64 -4.26 -4.14 -10.55
C PHE A 64 -5.48 -4.11 -9.62
N GLU A 65 -5.17 -4.25 -8.33
CA GLU A 65 -6.06 -4.00 -7.22
C GLU A 65 -5.44 -2.95 -6.31
N PHE A 66 -6.27 -2.10 -5.72
CA PHE A 66 -5.87 -0.94 -4.94
C PHE A 66 -6.69 -0.83 -3.66
N CYS A 67 -6.02 -0.44 -2.56
CA CYS A 67 -6.64 -0.10 -1.29
C CYS A 67 -5.85 1.01 -0.59
N VAL A 68 -6.54 2.01 -0.05
CA VAL A 68 -5.91 3.00 0.84
C VAL A 68 -5.66 2.37 2.21
N LEU A 69 -4.54 2.72 2.83
CA LEU A 69 -4.13 2.25 4.14
C LEU A 69 -4.08 3.40 5.15
N ASP A 70 -4.45 3.13 6.39
CA ASP A 70 -4.06 3.89 7.57
C ASP A 70 -2.69 3.37 8.04
N CYS A 71 -1.68 4.24 8.02
CA CYS A 71 -0.30 3.93 8.38
C CYS A 71 0.10 4.52 9.74
N MET A 72 -0.86 4.99 10.55
CA MET A 72 -0.59 5.48 11.89
C MET A 72 -0.47 4.37 12.93
N GLN A 73 -0.84 3.14 12.57
CA GLN A 73 -0.66 1.93 13.39
C GLN A 73 0.63 1.19 13.00
N PRO A 74 1.24 0.40 13.91
CA PRO A 74 2.46 -0.37 13.60
C PRO A 74 2.30 -1.32 12.41
N THR A 75 1.07 -1.79 12.16
CA THR A 75 0.72 -2.59 10.98
C THR A 75 -0.32 -1.83 10.17
N PRO A 76 -0.01 -1.41 8.93
CA PRO A 76 -0.96 -0.70 8.08
C PRO A 76 -2.28 -1.45 7.93
N GLN A 77 -3.39 -0.75 8.08
CA GLN A 77 -4.74 -1.32 7.98
C GLN A 77 -5.51 -0.69 6.82
N PRO A 78 -6.43 -1.42 6.16
CA PRO A 78 -7.32 -0.82 5.17
C PRO A 78 -8.10 0.39 5.72
N CYS A 79 -8.15 1.48 4.96
CA CYS A 79 -8.84 2.72 5.33
C CYS A 79 -9.87 3.09 4.26
N PHE A 80 -11.15 2.99 4.63
CA PHE A 80 -12.29 3.22 3.72
C PHE A 80 -13.00 4.55 3.96
N SER A 81 -12.50 5.36 4.88
CA SER A 81 -13.06 6.68 5.20
C SER A 81 -12.49 7.81 4.33
N THR A 82 -11.65 7.50 3.34
CA THR A 82 -11.03 8.50 2.46
C THR A 82 -11.88 8.75 1.21
N THR A 83 -11.68 9.90 0.57
CA THR A 83 -12.34 10.25 -0.69
C THR A 83 -11.73 9.54 -1.91
N VAL A 84 -10.57 8.89 -1.76
CA VAL A 84 -9.84 8.25 -2.86
C VAL A 84 -10.40 6.88 -3.17
N ALA A 85 -10.64 6.05 -2.15
CA ALA A 85 -11.27 4.75 -2.31
C ALA A 85 -12.06 4.38 -1.05
N PRO A 86 -13.40 4.27 -1.13
CA PRO A 86 -14.24 3.83 -0.01
C PRO A 86 -14.28 2.30 0.14
N SER A 87 -13.56 1.57 -0.71
CA SER A 87 -13.48 0.11 -0.71
C SER A 87 -12.21 -0.34 -1.43
N PHE A 88 -11.99 -1.66 -1.48
CA PHE A 88 -11.06 -2.23 -2.46
C PHE A 88 -11.54 -1.91 -3.88
N VAL A 89 -10.60 -1.55 -4.75
CA VAL A 89 -10.86 -1.28 -6.17
C VAL A 89 -10.06 -2.28 -6.99
N SER A 90 -10.71 -3.00 -7.88
CA SER A 90 -10.10 -4.09 -8.67
C SER A 90 -10.26 -3.86 -10.17
N GLY A 91 -9.42 -4.50 -10.98
CA GLY A 91 -9.52 -4.41 -12.43
C GLY A 91 -8.96 -3.09 -12.97
N LEU A 92 -8.01 -2.51 -12.25
CA LEU A 92 -7.38 -1.24 -12.62
C LEU A 92 -6.26 -1.48 -13.64
N SER A 93 -6.04 -0.47 -14.48
CA SER A 93 -4.83 -0.34 -15.29
C SER A 93 -3.67 0.20 -14.47
N HIS A 94 -2.46 0.14 -15.01
CA HIS A 94 -1.28 0.78 -14.42
C HIS A 94 -1.51 2.30 -14.23
N GLU A 95 -1.95 3.01 -15.27
CA GLU A 95 -2.24 4.45 -15.20
C GLU A 95 -3.35 4.81 -14.20
N GLY A 96 -4.43 4.02 -14.16
CA GLY A 96 -5.51 4.22 -13.19
C GLY A 96 -5.03 4.04 -11.75
N THR A 97 -4.15 3.05 -11.54
CA THR A 97 -3.52 2.81 -10.23
C THR A 97 -2.56 3.94 -9.84
N GLU A 98 -1.75 4.43 -10.79
CA GLU A 98 -0.87 5.59 -10.58
C GLU A 98 -1.67 6.83 -10.15
N GLY A 99 -2.79 7.10 -10.82
CA GLY A 99 -3.69 8.19 -10.45
C GLY A 99 -4.21 8.09 -9.02
N LEU A 100 -4.63 6.90 -8.58
CA LEU A 100 -5.11 6.68 -7.21
C LEU A 100 -3.99 6.81 -6.17
N LEU A 101 -2.78 6.34 -6.48
CA LEU A 101 -1.60 6.52 -5.64
C LEU A 101 -1.28 8.00 -5.44
N MET A 102 -1.25 8.78 -6.53
CA MET A 102 -1.03 10.22 -6.47
C MET A 102 -2.13 10.95 -5.67
N LEU A 103 -3.39 10.55 -5.81
CA LEU A 103 -4.49 11.11 -5.02
C LEU A 103 -4.33 10.79 -3.53
N THR A 104 -3.87 9.59 -3.19
CA THR A 104 -3.61 9.18 -1.80
C THR A 104 -2.45 9.95 -1.19
N GLU A 105 -1.36 10.16 -1.94
CA GLU A 105 -0.22 10.96 -1.52
C GLU A 105 -0.61 12.43 -1.24
N ARG A 106 -1.61 12.94 -1.97
CA ARG A 106 -2.12 14.32 -1.84
C ARG A 106 -3.23 14.49 -0.80
N LEU A 107 -3.67 13.41 -0.14
CA LEU A 107 -4.60 13.53 0.99
C LEU A 107 -4.01 14.45 2.06
N GLY A 108 -4.90 15.16 2.77
CA GLY A 108 -4.52 15.93 3.95
C GLY A 108 -3.88 15.04 5.04
N LEU A 109 -3.27 15.67 6.03
CA LEU A 109 -2.64 14.94 7.14
C LEU A 109 -3.66 14.06 7.87
N HIS A 110 -3.25 12.84 8.22
CA HIS A 110 -4.04 11.92 9.02
C HIS A 110 -4.44 12.58 10.36
N PRO A 111 -5.70 12.45 10.83
CA PRO A 111 -6.16 13.10 12.06
C PRO A 111 -5.30 12.79 13.29
N LEU A 112 -4.85 11.54 13.43
CA LEU A 112 -3.94 11.16 14.54
C LEU A 112 -2.58 11.86 14.46
N ARG A 113 -2.08 12.12 13.24
CA ARG A 113 -0.81 12.85 13.05
C ARG A 113 -0.97 14.32 13.38
N VAL A 114 -2.10 14.93 13.00
CA VAL A 114 -2.44 16.30 13.39
C VAL A 114 -2.45 16.43 14.91
N ARG A 115 -3.12 15.50 15.62
CA ARG A 115 -3.17 15.49 17.09
C ARG A 115 -1.79 15.33 17.73
N ALA A 116 -0.97 14.40 17.22
CA ALA A 116 0.38 14.20 17.73
C ALA A 116 1.24 15.46 17.57
N ASN A 117 1.16 16.12 16.40
CA ASN A 117 1.88 17.36 16.15
C ASN A 117 1.41 18.51 17.05
N SER A 118 0.11 18.65 17.30
CA SER A 118 -0.40 19.68 18.23
C SER A 118 0.06 19.42 19.66
N SER A 119 0.06 18.15 20.12
CA SER A 119 0.52 17.82 21.47
C SER A 119 2.01 18.13 21.68
N LEU A 120 2.85 17.99 20.66
CA LEU A 120 4.26 18.38 20.73
C LEU A 120 4.48 19.89 20.83
N LEU A 121 3.53 20.70 20.36
CA LEU A 121 3.60 22.17 20.46
C LEU A 121 3.12 22.68 21.83
N ASP A 122 2.27 21.90 22.51
CA ASP A 122 1.75 22.21 23.84
C ASP A 122 2.66 21.72 24.98
N GLU A 123 3.72 20.96 24.67
CA GLU A 123 4.80 20.67 25.61
C GLU A 123 5.71 21.91 25.73
N ASP A 124 5.42 22.77 26.71
CA ASP A 124 6.34 23.82 27.17
C ASP A 124 7.67 23.15 27.62
N PHE A 125 8.72 23.26 26.80
CA PHE A 125 10.10 22.88 27.12
C PHE A 125 10.84 23.99 27.89
#